data_AF-A0A5K0YFW2-F1
#
_entry.id   AF-A0A5K0YFW2-F1
#
_cell.length_a   1.000
_cell.length_b   1.000
_cell.length_c   1.000
_cell.angle_alpha   90.00
_cell.angle_beta   90.00
_cell.angle_gamma   90.00
#
_symmetry.space_group_name_H-M   'P 1'
#
loop_
_entity.id
_entity.type
_entity.pdbx_description
1 polymer ?
#
loop_
_entity_poly.entity_id
_entity_poly.type
_entity_poly.pdbx_seq_one_letter_code
_entity_poly.pdbx_strand_id
1 'polypeptide(L)' 'QNLQGFLTGEVPAPPEFIDDSSSQKMPNPQFIVWRKTDRLIKGWITSTLSESALGLVVGLETSKDIWRVLMNTFS' A
#
# COMPACT_ATOMS: atom_id res chain seq x y z
N GLN A 1 -1.78 -15.37 6.93
CA GLN A 1 -1.13 -14.05 6.96
C GLN A 1 -0.18 -13.97 5.77
N ASN A 2 -0.36 -13.02 4.86
CA ASN A 2 0.58 -12.70 3.77
C ASN A 2 0.72 -11.17 3.64
N LEU A 3 0.99 -10.50 4.77
CA LEU A 3 1.18 -9.04 4.81
C LEU A 3 2.50 -8.63 4.13
N GLN A 4 3.50 -9.51 4.16
CA GLN A 4 4.77 -9.32 3.45
C GLN A 4 4.56 -9.12 1.94
N GLY A 5 3.55 -9.76 1.35
CA GLY A 5 3.24 -9.61 -0.06
C GLY A 5 2.81 -8.18 -0.46
N PHE A 6 2.34 -7.37 0.49
CA PHE A 6 2.09 -5.93 0.26
C PHE A 6 3.42 -5.15 0.17
N LEU A 7 4.45 -5.58 0.89
CA LEU A 7 5.77 -4.93 0.89
C LEU A 7 6.61 -5.32 -0.33
N THR A 8 6.51 -6.59 -0.77
CA THR A 8 7.22 -7.09 -1.95
C THR A 8 6.47 -6.81 -3.25
N GLY A 9 5.16 -6.59 -3.16
CA GLY A 9 4.27 -6.40 -4.31
C GLY A 9 3.72 -7.70 -4.90
N GLU A 10 3.90 -8.84 -4.23
CA GLU A 10 3.22 -10.10 -4.56
C GLU A 10 1.70 -10.01 -4.39
N VAL A 11 1.22 -9.05 -3.59
CA VAL A 11 -0.19 -8.69 -3.48
C VAL A 11 -0.42 -7.34 -4.15
N PRO A 12 -0.58 -7.29 -5.48
CA PRO A 12 -0.77 -6.04 -6.21
C PRO A 12 -2.12 -5.41 -5.90
N ALA A 13 -2.21 -4.09 -6.05
CA ALA A 13 -3.47 -3.36 -5.95
C ALA A 13 -4.42 -3.83 -7.07
N PRO A 14 -5.64 -4.31 -6.74
CA PRO A 14 -6.66 -4.55 -7.75
C PRO A 14 -7.06 -3.26 -8.46
N PRO A 15 -7.68 -3.33 -9.65
CA PRO A 15 -8.28 -2.15 -10.28
C PRO A 15 -9.25 -1.44 -9.33
N GLU A 16 -9.20 -0.12 -9.25
CA GLU A 16 -10.07 0.67 -8.37
C GLU A 16 -11.55 0.57 -8.79
N PHE A 17 -11.80 0.39 -10.08
CA PHE A 17 -13.12 0.23 -10.66
C PHE A 17 -13.20 -1.03 -11.52
N ILE A 18 -14.35 -1.70 -11.47
CA ILE A 18 -14.72 -2.85 -12.31
C ILE A 18 -16.01 -2.53 -13.05
N ASP A 19 -16.27 -3.24 -14.14
CA ASP A 19 -17.52 -3.11 -14.88
C ASP A 19 -18.62 -3.98 -14.26
N ASP A 20 -19.82 -3.43 -14.16
CA ASP A 20 -21.00 -4.17 -13.71
C ASP A 20 -21.66 -4.97 -14.85
N SER A 21 -22.75 -5.67 -14.55
CA SER A 21 -23.51 -6.44 -15.54
C SER A 21 -24.05 -5.59 -16.71
N SER A 22 -24.12 -4.28 -16.54
CA SER A 22 -24.52 -3.28 -17.54
C SER A 22 -23.35 -2.49 -18.13
N SER A 23 -22.11 -2.94 -17.92
CA SER A 23 -20.87 -2.26 -18.36
C SER A 23 -20.68 -0.85 -17.79
N GLN A 24 -21.28 -0.55 -16.63
CA GLN A 24 -21.01 0.68 -15.87
C GLN A 24 -19.84 0.48 -14.90
N LYS A 25 -19.01 1.51 -14.74
CA LYS A 25 -17.89 1.49 -13.77
C LYS A 25 -18.43 1.56 -12.35
N MET A 26 -18.16 0.54 -11.55
CA MET A 26 -18.44 0.50 -10.11
C MET A 26 -17.15 0.33 -9.29
N PRO A 27 -17.09 0.84 -8.04
CA PRO A 27 -15.94 0.64 -7.17
C PRO A 27 -15.68 -0.84 -6.91
N ASN A 28 -14.42 -1.26 -7.00
CA ASN A 28 -14.03 -2.64 -6.75
C ASN A 28 -13.94 -2.93 -5.24
N PRO A 29 -14.76 -3.84 -4.69
CA PRO A 29 -14.69 -4.20 -3.27
C PRO A 29 -13.32 -4.78 -2.87
N GLN A 30 -12.64 -5.50 -3.77
CA GLN A 30 -11.32 -6.05 -3.51
C GLN A 30 -10.26 -4.95 -3.35
N PHE A 31 -10.35 -3.89 -4.17
CA PHE A 31 -9.47 -2.73 -4.02
C PHE A 31 -9.71 -2.01 -2.70
N ILE A 32 -10.96 -1.88 -2.25
CA ILE A 32 -11.29 -1.28 -0.95
C ILE A 32 -10.65 -2.08 0.19
N VAL A 33 -10.76 -3.41 0.15
CA VAL A 33 -10.12 -4.30 1.15
C VAL A 33 -8.61 -4.17 1.10
N TRP A 34 -8.02 -4.23 -0.09
CA TRP A 34 -6.58 -4.05 -0.30
C TRP A 34 -6.09 -2.72 0.27
N ARG A 35 -6.76 -1.61 -0.06
CA ARG A 35 -6.41 -0.25 0.39
C ARG A 35 -6.49 -0.13 1.91
N LYS A 36 -7.46 -0.77 2.57
CA LYS A 36 -7.56 -0.80 4.04
C LYS A 36 -6.35 -1.49 4.65
N THR A 37 -5.99 -2.67 4.14
CA THR A 37 -4.83 -3.43 4.62
C THR A 37 -3.53 -2.67 4.38
N ASP A 38 -3.32 -2.13 3.18
CA ASP A 38 -2.14 -1.35 2.84
C ASP A 38 -1.98 -0.14 3.78
N ARG A 39 -3.07 0.62 4.04
CA ARG A 39 -3.04 1.74 5.00
C ARG A 39 -2.67 1.34 6.42
N LEU A 40 -3.15 0.18 6.90
CA LEU A 40 -2.76 -0.33 8.22
C LEU A 40 -1.26 -0.63 8.28
N ILE A 41 -0.74 -1.30 7.26
CA ILE A 41 0.70 -1.61 7.16
C ILE A 41 1.52 -0.31 7.10
N LYS A 42 1.11 0.67 6.29
CA LYS A 42 1.76 1.99 6.26
C LYS A 42 1.78 2.63 7.65
N GLY A 43 0.65 2.67 8.34
CA GLY A 43 0.55 3.22 9.68
C GLY A 43 1.53 2.55 10.65
N TRP A 44 1.58 1.21 10.63
CA TRP A 44 2.53 0.45 11.44
C TRP A 44 3.98 0.78 11.10
N ILE A 45 4.38 0.76 9.83
CA ILE A 45 5.76 1.11 9.43
C ILE A 45 6.08 2.52 9.91
N THR A 46 5.26 3.51 9.57
CA THR A 46 5.52 4.91 9.93
C THR A 46 5.60 5.13 11.44
N SER A 47 4.85 4.36 12.26
CA SER A 47 4.91 4.46 13.72
C SER A 47 6.23 4.00 14.32
N THR A 48 7.04 3.25 13.56
CA THR A 48 8.37 2.75 13.99
C THR A 48 9.53 3.63 13.54
N LEU A 49 9.27 4.66 12.71
CA LEU A 49 10.30 5.48 12.11
C LEU A 49 10.66 6.69 13.00
N SER A 50 11.93 7.09 12.96
CA SER A 50 12.37 8.39 13.48
C SER A 50 11.84 9.55 12.62
N GLU A 51 11.84 10.77 13.13
CA GLU A 51 11.44 11.97 12.36
C GLU A 51 12.25 12.13 11.06
N SER A 52 13.56 11.85 11.11
CA SER A 52 14.43 11.88 9.94
C SER A 52 14.02 10.86 8.87
N ALA A 53 13.62 9.65 9.28
CA ALA A 53 13.16 8.61 8.36
C ALA A 53 11.72 8.86 7.88
N LEU A 54 10.86 9.46 8.71
CA LEU A 54 9.51 9.90 8.31
C LEU A 54 9.58 10.92 7.15
N GLY A 55 10.56 11.83 7.18
CA GLY A 55 10.80 12.78 6.10
C GLY A 55 11.10 12.13 4.74
N LEU A 56 11.63 10.90 4.73
CA LEU A 56 11.93 10.15 3.49
C LEU A 56 10.68 9.53 2.86
N VAL A 57 9.66 9.25 3.66
CA VAL A 57 8.51 8.43 3.25
C VAL A 57 7.21 9.23 3.16
N VAL A 58 7.25 10.52 3.51
CA VAL A 58 6.11 11.43 3.39
C VAL A 58 5.64 11.50 1.93
N GLY A 59 4.32 11.49 1.73
CA GLY A 59 3.71 11.55 0.41
C GLY A 59 3.70 10.23 -0.38
N LEU A 60 4.35 9.17 0.11
CA LEU A 60 4.30 7.86 -0.56
C LEU A 60 2.91 7.21 -0.41
N GLU A 61 2.42 6.63 -1.50
CA GLU A 61 1.03 6.18 -1.60
C GLU A 61 0.81 4.80 -1.01
N THR A 62 1.75 3.86 -1.18
CA THR A 62 1.60 2.47 -0.75
C THR A 62 2.65 2.02 0.27
N SER A 63 2.36 0.97 1.03
CA SER A 63 3.33 0.35 1.95
C SER A 63 4.56 -0.20 1.21
N LYS A 64 4.37 -0.70 -0.02
CA LYS A 64 5.45 -1.09 -0.94
C LYS A 64 6.41 0.05 -1.23
N ASP A 65 5.89 1.24 -1.54
CA ASP A 65 6.72 2.40 -1.86
C ASP A 65 7.56 2.83 -0.66
N ILE A 66 6.94 2.89 0.53
CA ILE A 66 7.62 3.16 1.80
C ILE A 66 8.74 2.14 2.01
N TRP A 67 8.42 0.85 1.92
CA TRP A 67 9.37 -0.23 2.14
C TRP A 67 10.56 -0.16 1.19
N ARG A 68 10.31 0.08 -0.11
CA ARG A 68 11.36 0.23 -1.12
C ARG A 68 12.30 1.40 -0.82
N VAL A 69 11.77 2.57 -0.43
CA VAL A 69 12.60 3.74 -0.11
C VAL A 69 13.46 3.48 1.13
N LEU A 70 12.90 2.86 2.16
CA LEU A 70 13.66 2.50 3.36
C LEU A 70 14.78 1.51 3.04
N MET A 71 14.47 0.45 2.29
CA MET A 71 15.49 -0.54 1.89
C MET A 71 16.60 0.11 1.06
N ASN A 72 16.26 0.96 0.08
CA ASN A 72 17.27 1.63 -0.75
C ASN A 72 18.14 2.63 0.02
N THR A 73 17.63 3.21 1.11
CA THR A 73 18.34 4.24 1.87
C THR A 73 19.26 3.64 2.94
N PHE A 74 18.89 2.49 3.50
CA PHE A 74 19.58 1.86 4.63
C PHE A 74 20.20 0.48 4.30
N SER A 75 20.25 0.10 3.02
CA SER A 75 20.95 -1.10 2.53
C SER A 75 22.47 -0.97 2.57
#